data_AF-A0A354PAC5-F1
#
_entry.id   AF-A0A354PAC5-F1
#
_cell.length_a   1.000
_cell.length_b   1.000
_cell.length_c   1.000
_cell.angle_alpha   90.00
_cell.angle_beta   90.00
_cell.angle_gamma   90.00
#
_symmetry.space_group_name_H-M   'P 1'
#
loop_
_entity.id
_entity.type
_entity.pdbx_description
1 polymer ?
#
loop_
_entity_poly.entity_id
_entity_poly.type
_entity_poly.pdbx_seq_one_letter_code
_entity_poly.pdbx_strand_id
1 'polypeptide(L)'
;PAGEVNDAEAKLKHLLSIAGFASGAFQQQIRFRHEFRPSPNLSSTTPDVFFDPDPDDPDEMGVCIYLDGMSDHIHGNAKTAAKDAEIRSWLRAKGYHVFEITRVDLDDGNAMRRYFKKLGRLLVGKDFLKTLDENAALNAVLDSLSNAEPTTARTQAKGVQAEPQLNAPQQQQKLTKEYEEILHLVSGNVRKLVTRLAAEGIAAPEPGYPLDDEDGITVAESEMAWPDQLVAYFRKGDESSSELFKSRSWTVITENDLDADVAEIKRALSK
;
A
#
# COMPACT_ATOMS: atom_id res chain seq x y z
N PRO A 1 -9.15 -14.82 -1.72
CA PRO A 1 -10.22 -13.86 -1.37
C PRO A 1 -9.70 -12.42 -1.53
N ALA A 2 -10.09 -11.75 -2.63
CA ALA A 2 -9.64 -10.40 -3.02
C ALA A 2 -10.82 -9.40 -3.13
N GLY A 3 -11.97 -9.73 -2.52
CA GLY A 3 -13.22 -8.99 -2.69
C GLY A 3 -13.44 -7.85 -1.68
N GLU A 4 -12.74 -7.84 -0.54
CA GLU A 4 -13.06 -6.93 0.58
C GLU A 4 -12.31 -5.59 0.53
N VAL A 5 -11.05 -5.58 0.08
CA VAL A 5 -10.26 -4.34 -0.10
C VAL A 5 -10.82 -3.47 -1.21
N ASN A 6 -11.23 -4.11 -2.31
CA ASN A 6 -11.83 -3.42 -3.45
C ASN A 6 -13.17 -2.75 -3.07
N ASP A 7 -13.89 -3.26 -2.06
CA ASP A 7 -15.13 -2.65 -1.57
C ASP A 7 -14.88 -1.37 -0.75
N ALA A 8 -13.89 -1.37 0.16
CA ALA A 8 -13.57 -0.19 0.97
C ALA A 8 -13.02 0.97 0.12
N GLU A 9 -12.09 0.67 -0.78
CA GLU A 9 -11.53 1.67 -1.69
C GLU A 9 -12.61 2.21 -2.64
N ALA A 10 -13.43 1.33 -3.24
CA ALA A 10 -14.53 1.75 -4.10
C ALA A 10 -15.54 2.63 -3.35
N LYS A 11 -15.83 2.29 -2.08
CA LYS A 11 -16.68 3.10 -1.21
C LYS A 11 -16.06 4.47 -0.93
N LEU A 12 -14.78 4.54 -0.53
CA LEU A 12 -14.10 5.82 -0.30
C LEU A 12 -14.09 6.67 -1.58
N LYS A 13 -13.77 6.06 -2.72
CA LYS A 13 -13.79 6.70 -4.04
C LYS A 13 -15.15 7.28 -4.40
N HIS A 14 -16.20 6.52 -4.18
CA HIS A 14 -17.56 6.97 -4.40
C HIS A 14 -17.92 8.18 -3.51
N LEU A 15 -17.58 8.10 -2.22
CA LEU A 15 -17.87 9.18 -1.28
C LEU A 15 -17.07 10.46 -1.58
N LEU A 16 -15.77 10.34 -1.90
CA LEU A 16 -14.93 11.47 -2.31
C LEU A 16 -15.47 12.14 -3.58
N SER A 17 -15.88 11.33 -4.57
CA SER A 17 -16.46 11.84 -5.80
C SER A 17 -17.76 12.63 -5.56
N ILE A 18 -18.68 12.10 -4.75
CA ILE A 18 -19.94 12.81 -4.43
C ILE A 18 -19.66 14.08 -3.62
N ALA A 19 -18.68 14.03 -2.72
CA ALA A 19 -18.27 15.19 -1.93
C ALA A 19 -17.54 16.27 -2.75
N GLY A 20 -17.18 16.00 -4.00
CA GLY A 20 -16.51 16.94 -4.91
C GLY A 20 -14.98 16.89 -4.89
N PHE A 21 -14.38 15.89 -4.24
CA PHE A 21 -12.94 15.68 -4.19
C PHE A 21 -12.47 14.75 -5.33
N ALA A 22 -12.60 15.20 -6.57
CA ALA A 22 -12.31 14.38 -7.76
C ALA A 22 -10.82 14.33 -8.16
N SER A 23 -9.98 15.20 -7.61
CA SER A 23 -8.55 15.31 -7.93
C SER A 23 -7.66 14.30 -7.19
N GLY A 24 -8.20 13.56 -6.22
CA GLY A 24 -7.41 12.60 -5.44
C GLY A 24 -6.92 11.43 -6.30
N ALA A 25 -5.61 11.19 -6.29
CA ALA A 25 -4.99 10.07 -6.98
C ALA A 25 -5.00 8.83 -6.08
N PHE A 26 -5.58 7.74 -6.57
CA PHE A 26 -5.72 6.49 -5.82
C PHE A 26 -4.48 5.61 -6.00
N GLN A 27 -4.02 5.00 -4.89
CA GLN A 27 -2.87 4.10 -4.86
C GLN A 27 -1.60 4.70 -5.51
N GLN A 28 -1.49 6.03 -5.51
CA GLN A 28 -0.31 6.71 -6.04
C GLN A 28 0.84 6.59 -5.05
N GLN A 29 1.95 6.03 -5.51
CA GLN A 29 3.16 5.95 -4.71
C GLN A 29 3.82 7.33 -4.60
N ILE A 30 4.06 7.75 -3.36
CA ILE A 30 4.82 8.95 -3.04
C ILE A 30 6.26 8.52 -2.78
N ARG A 31 7.19 9.04 -3.57
CA ARG A 31 8.63 8.79 -3.39
C ARG A 31 9.25 9.84 -2.48
N PHE A 32 10.02 9.38 -1.51
CA PHE A 32 10.78 10.21 -0.59
C PHE A 32 12.13 10.55 -1.21
N ARG A 33 12.58 11.80 -1.07
CA ARG A 33 13.96 12.17 -1.42
C ARG A 33 14.92 11.53 -0.41
N HIS A 34 16.14 11.16 -0.81
CA HIS A 34 17.07 10.45 0.07
C HIS A 34 17.39 11.20 1.39
N GLU A 35 17.51 12.53 1.33
CA GLU A 35 17.74 13.40 2.49
C GLU A 35 16.48 13.58 3.37
N PHE A 36 15.32 13.22 2.82
CA PHE A 36 14.00 13.38 3.42
C PHE A 36 13.25 12.05 3.35
N ARG A 37 13.75 11.05 4.08
CA ARG A 37 13.03 9.79 4.33
C ARG A 37 12.97 9.43 5.81
N PRO A 38 11.98 8.64 6.27
CA PRO A 38 11.86 8.26 7.68
C PRO A 38 13.02 7.37 8.13
N SER A 39 13.46 6.46 7.25
CA SER A 39 14.59 5.56 7.50
C SER A 39 15.29 5.19 6.19
N PRO A 40 16.56 4.71 6.25
CA PRO A 40 17.33 4.35 5.06
C PRO A 40 16.69 3.28 4.15
N ASN A 41 15.78 2.49 4.71
CA ASN A 41 15.14 1.37 4.01
C ASN A 41 13.69 1.72 3.62
N LEU A 42 13.36 3.01 3.59
CA LEU A 42 12.05 3.48 3.24
C LEU A 42 12.15 4.63 2.24
N SER A 43 12.05 4.28 0.96
CA SER A 43 12.13 5.19 -0.18
C SER A 43 10.77 5.73 -0.63
N SER A 44 9.67 5.14 -0.15
CA SER A 44 8.34 5.50 -0.61
C SER A 44 7.24 5.09 0.37
N THR A 45 6.04 5.61 0.13
CA THR A 45 4.80 5.15 0.74
C THR A 45 3.68 5.21 -0.29
N THR A 46 2.65 4.38 -0.13
CA THR A 46 1.49 4.37 -1.01
C THR A 46 0.25 4.57 -0.16
N PRO A 47 -0.21 5.82 0.05
CA PRO A 47 -1.53 6.04 0.63
C PRO A 47 -2.62 5.53 -0.32
N ASP A 48 -3.79 5.22 0.23
CA ASP A 48 -4.96 4.85 -0.58
C ASP A 48 -5.41 6.01 -1.46
N VAL A 49 -5.30 7.25 -0.96
CA VAL A 49 -5.54 8.48 -1.74
C VAL A 49 -4.47 9.52 -1.42
N PHE A 50 -3.92 10.14 -2.45
CA PHE A 50 -3.05 11.30 -2.36
C PHE A 50 -3.66 12.52 -3.05
N PHE A 51 -3.56 13.69 -2.43
CA PHE A 51 -3.82 14.98 -3.05
C PHE A 51 -2.52 15.76 -3.09
N ASP A 52 -2.19 16.30 -4.27
CA ASP A 52 -1.01 17.13 -4.47
C ASP A 52 -1.03 18.37 -3.55
N PRO A 53 0.14 18.89 -3.15
CA PRO A 53 0.25 20.12 -2.38
C PRO A 53 -0.30 21.33 -3.12
N ASP A 54 -0.76 22.33 -2.36
CA ASP A 54 -1.09 23.64 -2.92
C ASP A 54 0.19 24.30 -3.49
N PRO A 55 0.23 24.62 -4.80
CA PRO A 55 1.39 25.28 -5.40
C PRO A 55 1.69 26.67 -4.80
N ASP A 56 0.71 27.30 -4.15
CA ASP A 56 0.85 28.61 -3.51
C ASP A 56 1.33 28.52 -2.04
N ASP A 57 1.38 27.32 -1.44
CA ASP A 57 1.91 27.06 -0.09
C ASP A 57 3.10 26.07 -0.15
N PRO A 58 4.34 26.56 -0.21
CA PRO A 58 5.52 25.70 -0.36
C PRO A 58 5.84 24.86 0.89
N ASP A 59 5.21 25.13 2.03
CA ASP A 59 5.39 24.37 3.27
C ASP A 59 4.36 23.22 3.39
N GLU A 60 3.31 23.21 2.58
CA GLU A 60 2.37 22.09 2.46
C GLU A 60 2.94 21.04 1.50
N MET A 61 2.98 19.76 1.93
CA MET A 61 3.47 18.67 1.10
C MET A 61 2.34 17.80 0.48
N GLY A 62 1.09 18.17 0.75
CA GLY A 62 -0.11 17.50 0.25
C GLY A 62 -0.83 16.67 1.31
N VAL A 63 -1.88 15.97 0.89
CA VAL A 63 -2.77 15.21 1.79
C VAL A 63 -2.71 13.72 1.47
N CYS A 64 -2.38 12.91 2.47
CA CYS A 64 -2.39 11.45 2.40
C CYS A 64 -3.58 10.88 3.17
N ILE A 65 -4.36 10.00 2.55
CA ILE A 65 -5.43 9.24 3.20
C ILE A 65 -5.05 7.75 3.20
N TYR A 66 -5.04 7.15 4.39
CA TYR A 66 -4.87 5.72 4.59
C TYR A 66 -6.18 5.11 5.11
N LEU A 67 -6.63 4.01 4.52
CA LEU A 67 -7.73 3.19 5.00
C LEU A 67 -7.19 2.22 6.06
N ASP A 68 -7.23 2.63 7.33
CA ASP A 68 -6.64 1.85 8.43
C ASP A 68 -7.64 0.83 9.00
N GLY A 69 -7.51 -0.44 8.63
CA GLY A 69 -8.40 -1.49 9.15
C GLY A 69 -8.45 -2.80 8.38
N MET A 70 -7.49 -3.09 7.49
CA MET A 70 -7.45 -4.35 6.72
C MET A 70 -6.08 -5.05 6.64
N SER A 71 -5.17 -4.80 7.58
CA SER A 71 -4.24 -5.89 7.98
C SER A 71 -4.92 -6.92 8.90
N ASP A 72 -6.21 -6.74 9.22
CA ASP A 72 -7.03 -7.64 10.05
C ASP A 72 -7.59 -8.88 9.32
N HIS A 73 -7.01 -9.26 8.18
CA HIS A 73 -7.09 -10.65 7.73
C HIS A 73 -5.75 -11.35 7.93
N ILE A 74 -5.50 -11.64 9.21
CA ILE A 74 -4.59 -12.68 9.69
C ILE A 74 -3.14 -12.48 9.21
N HIS A 75 -2.43 -11.51 9.77
CA HIS A 75 -1.15 -11.73 10.46
C HIS A 75 -0.76 -10.46 11.23
N GLY A 76 -0.99 -10.48 12.54
CA GLY A 76 -0.47 -9.47 13.46
C GLY A 76 1.05 -9.41 13.40
N ASN A 77 1.59 -8.34 12.84
CA ASN A 77 2.99 -7.99 12.99
C ASN A 77 3.06 -6.56 13.55
N ALA A 78 3.30 -6.46 14.86
CA ALA A 78 3.49 -5.19 15.55
C ALA A 78 4.60 -4.33 14.91
N LYS A 79 5.54 -4.93 14.18
CA LYS A 79 6.58 -4.21 13.46
C LYS A 79 6.06 -3.49 12.21
N THR A 80 5.09 -4.05 11.47
CA THR A 80 4.48 -3.38 10.32
C THR A 80 3.66 -2.19 10.79
N ALA A 81 2.85 -2.38 11.84
CA ALA A 81 2.12 -1.29 12.47
C ALA A 81 3.06 -0.20 13.03
N ALA A 82 4.19 -0.59 13.62
CA ALA A 82 5.20 0.36 14.08
C ALA A 82 5.87 1.11 12.93
N LYS A 83 6.19 0.41 11.83
CA LYS A 83 6.76 1.01 10.62
C LYS A 83 5.75 2.00 10.01
N ASP A 84 4.51 1.61 9.79
CA ASP A 84 3.47 2.49 9.24
C ASP A 84 3.22 3.71 10.15
N ALA A 85 3.21 3.51 11.47
CA ALA A 85 3.14 4.62 12.42
C ALA A 85 4.34 5.57 12.30
N GLU A 86 5.55 5.04 12.10
CA GLU A 86 6.76 5.82 11.84
C GLU A 86 6.64 6.63 10.55
N ILE A 87 6.19 6.01 9.45
CA ILE A 87 5.93 6.71 8.17
C ILE A 87 4.95 7.85 8.38
N ARG A 88 3.79 7.57 9.00
CA ARG A 88 2.73 8.55 9.22
C ARG A 88 3.19 9.69 10.13
N SER A 89 3.96 9.38 11.18
CA SER A 89 4.55 10.40 12.04
C SER A 89 5.54 11.28 11.29
N TRP A 90 6.38 10.68 10.45
CA TRP A 90 7.36 11.40 9.66
C TRP A 90 6.70 12.29 8.60
N LEU A 91 5.69 11.77 7.88
CA LEU A 91 4.90 12.54 6.90
C LEU A 91 4.32 13.81 7.55
N ARG A 92 3.68 13.67 8.72
CA ARG A 92 3.14 14.80 9.48
C ARG A 92 4.21 15.80 9.86
N ALA A 93 5.39 15.33 10.28
CA ALA A 93 6.52 16.21 10.64
C ALA A 93 7.12 16.95 9.44
N LYS A 94 6.84 16.49 8.21
CA LYS A 94 7.32 17.10 6.97
C LYS A 94 6.29 17.97 6.26
N GLY A 95 5.13 18.20 6.85
CA GLY A 95 4.10 19.07 6.25
C GLY A 95 3.05 18.34 5.43
N TYR A 96 3.02 17.00 5.44
CA TYR A 96 1.87 16.26 4.90
C TYR A 96 0.71 16.25 5.89
N HIS A 97 -0.51 16.40 5.38
CA HIS A 97 -1.72 16.13 6.14
C HIS A 97 -2.09 14.66 6.02
N VAL A 98 -1.95 13.90 7.12
CA VAL A 98 -2.22 12.46 7.13
C VAL A 98 -3.55 12.14 7.82
N PHE A 99 -4.49 11.58 7.06
CA PHE A 99 -5.76 11.06 7.52
C PHE A 99 -5.73 9.53 7.57
N GLU A 100 -6.18 8.97 8.68
CA GLU A 100 -6.37 7.53 8.87
C GLU A 100 -7.87 7.30 9.01
N ILE A 101 -8.49 6.66 8.02
CA ILE A 101 -9.94 6.38 8.00
C ILE A 101 -10.15 4.90 8.23
N THR A 102 -10.73 4.54 9.36
CA THR A 102 -10.99 3.13 9.66
C THR A 102 -12.20 2.59 8.90
N ARG A 103 -12.34 1.26 8.81
CA ARG A 103 -13.58 0.66 8.24
C ARG A 103 -14.81 1.11 9.03
N VAL A 104 -14.70 1.17 10.36
CA VAL A 104 -15.77 1.67 11.23
C VAL A 104 -16.11 3.11 10.90
N ASP A 105 -15.11 3.97 10.74
CA ASP A 105 -15.33 5.36 10.33
C ASP A 105 -15.93 5.46 8.92
N LEU A 106 -15.50 4.61 7.99
CA LEU A 106 -16.00 4.57 6.61
C LEU A 106 -17.49 4.15 6.56
N ASP A 107 -17.92 3.34 7.52
CA ASP A 107 -19.30 2.92 7.72
C ASP A 107 -20.10 3.89 8.60
N ASP A 108 -19.46 4.86 9.27
CA ASP A 108 -20.10 5.92 10.06
C ASP A 108 -20.20 7.23 9.26
N GLY A 109 -21.43 7.58 8.85
CA GLY A 109 -21.68 8.82 8.12
C GLY A 109 -21.25 10.08 8.88
N ASN A 110 -21.36 10.12 10.22
CA ASN A 110 -20.91 11.25 11.02
C ASN A 110 -19.38 11.34 11.06
N ALA A 111 -18.67 10.22 11.08
CA ALA A 111 -17.22 10.20 10.95
C ALA A 111 -16.78 10.72 9.59
N MET A 112 -17.38 10.24 8.51
CA MET A 112 -17.09 10.71 7.16
C MET A 112 -17.40 12.20 6.96
N ARG A 113 -18.48 12.73 7.56
CA ARG A 113 -18.74 14.19 7.60
C ARG A 113 -17.57 14.96 8.22
N ARG A 114 -17.01 14.47 9.32
CA ARG A 114 -15.84 15.11 9.97
C ARG A 114 -14.61 15.08 9.07
N TYR A 115 -14.34 13.95 8.40
CA TYR A 115 -13.23 13.84 7.45
C TYR A 115 -13.39 14.80 6.27
N PHE A 116 -14.56 14.84 5.62
CA PHE A 116 -14.79 15.75 4.49
C PHE A 116 -14.73 17.22 4.88
N LYS A 117 -15.20 17.61 6.08
CA LYS A 117 -15.02 18.99 6.56
C LYS A 117 -13.56 19.34 6.83
N LYS A 118 -12.73 18.37 7.26
CA LYS A 118 -11.29 18.59 7.43
C LYS A 118 -10.61 18.71 6.07
N LEU A 119 -10.88 17.78 5.14
CA LEU A 119 -10.37 17.82 3.77
C LEU A 119 -10.75 19.10 3.04
N GLY A 120 -12.02 19.51 3.12
CA GLY A 120 -12.50 20.73 2.47
C GLY A 120 -11.80 21.99 2.97
N ARG A 121 -11.45 22.06 4.27
CA ARG A 121 -10.68 23.17 4.82
C ARG A 121 -9.26 23.23 4.29
N LEU A 122 -8.63 22.08 4.07
CA LEU A 122 -7.24 21.97 3.62
C LEU A 122 -7.14 22.21 2.12
N LEU A 123 -7.92 21.48 1.33
CA LEU A 123 -7.78 21.43 -0.13
C LEU A 123 -8.45 22.59 -0.89
N VAL A 124 -9.40 23.28 -0.27
CA VAL A 124 -10.23 24.30 -0.98
C VAL A 124 -10.42 25.56 -0.13
N GLY A 125 -10.59 25.40 1.18
CA GLY A 125 -10.78 26.50 2.11
C GLY A 125 -12.19 26.54 2.73
N LYS A 126 -12.44 27.55 3.57
CA LYS A 126 -13.62 27.61 4.43
C LYS A 126 -14.94 27.73 3.67
N ASP A 127 -14.94 28.37 2.50
CA ASP A 127 -16.16 28.61 1.73
C ASP A 127 -16.74 27.33 1.12
N PHE A 128 -15.89 26.32 0.87
CA PHE A 128 -16.31 24.99 0.40
C PHE A 128 -17.09 24.19 1.46
N LEU A 129 -17.02 24.57 2.75
CA LEU A 129 -17.78 23.87 3.79
C LEU A 129 -19.28 24.07 3.61
N LYS A 130 -19.70 25.22 3.08
CA LYS A 130 -21.11 25.49 2.81
C LYS A 130 -21.62 24.60 1.68
N THR A 131 -20.82 24.41 0.62
CA THR A 131 -21.20 23.53 -0.49
C THR A 131 -21.27 22.07 -0.06
N LEU A 132 -20.40 21.63 0.86
CA LEU A 132 -20.50 20.30 1.48
C LEU A 132 -21.77 20.14 2.31
N ASP A 133 -22.12 21.13 3.13
CA ASP A 133 -23.32 21.09 3.98
C ASP A 133 -24.62 21.11 3.14
N GLU A 134 -24.62 21.82 2.01
CA GLU A 134 -25.75 21.93 1.09
C GLU A 134 -25.83 20.77 0.07
N ASN A 135 -24.82 19.88 0.02
CA ASN A 135 -24.78 18.76 -0.93
C ASN A 135 -25.79 17.66 -0.54
N ALA A 136 -27.00 17.75 -1.10
CA ALA A 136 -28.09 16.82 -0.83
C ALA A 136 -27.74 15.35 -1.14
N ALA A 137 -26.97 15.08 -2.20
CA ALA A 137 -26.56 13.73 -2.57
C ALA A 137 -25.60 13.14 -1.54
N LEU A 138 -24.60 13.91 -1.12
CA LEU A 138 -23.67 13.52 -0.06
C LEU A 138 -24.42 13.27 1.25
N ASN A 139 -25.30 14.20 1.63
CA ASN A 139 -26.07 14.10 2.86
C ASN A 139 -26.94 12.84 2.91
N ALA A 140 -27.64 12.52 1.82
CA ALA A 140 -28.47 11.32 1.74
C ALA A 140 -27.65 10.03 1.92
N VAL A 141 -26.46 9.95 1.29
CA VAL A 141 -25.57 8.80 1.45
C VAL A 141 -25.04 8.70 2.88
N LEU A 142 -24.54 9.80 3.47
CA LEU A 142 -24.00 9.79 4.83
C LEU A 142 -25.07 9.50 5.89
N ASP A 143 -26.31 9.97 5.69
CA ASP A 143 -27.42 9.64 6.58
C ASP A 143 -27.80 8.16 6.47
N SER A 144 -27.74 7.57 5.27
CA SER A 144 -27.98 6.13 5.10
C SER A 144 -26.92 5.26 5.81
N LEU A 145 -25.66 5.71 5.85
CA LEU A 145 -24.58 5.04 6.59
C LEU A 145 -24.80 5.11 8.10
N SER A 146 -25.30 6.26 8.59
CA SER A 146 -25.54 6.47 10.03
C SER A 146 -26.78 5.73 10.55
N ASN A 147 -27.73 5.38 9.67
CA ASN A 147 -29.00 4.72 10.00
C ASN A 147 -29.01 3.22 9.70
N ALA A 148 -27.93 2.64 9.18
CA ALA A 148 -27.80 1.21 9.01
C ALA A 148 -27.69 0.55 10.40
N GLU A 149 -28.70 -0.23 10.80
CA GLU A 149 -28.64 -0.98 12.06
C GLU A 149 -27.42 -1.92 12.09
N PRO A 150 -26.77 -2.11 13.25
CA PRO A 150 -25.72 -3.10 13.40
C PRO A 150 -26.32 -4.48 13.13
N THR A 151 -25.89 -5.13 12.04
CA THR A 151 -26.20 -6.55 11.79
C THR A 151 -25.47 -7.40 12.83
N THR A 152 -26.01 -7.48 14.04
CA THR A 152 -25.73 -8.56 14.99
C THR A 152 -26.66 -9.72 14.70
N ALA A 153 -26.22 -10.66 13.86
CA ALA A 153 -26.78 -12.01 13.80
C ALA A 153 -25.65 -13.02 14.00
N ARG A 154 -25.45 -13.35 15.28
CA ARG A 154 -24.61 -14.40 15.82
C ARG A 154 -25.32 -15.74 15.57
N THR A 155 -24.73 -16.64 14.78
CA THR A 155 -25.04 -18.07 14.85
C THR A 155 -23.83 -18.80 15.42
N GLN A 156 -23.88 -19.10 16.72
CA GLN A 156 -23.08 -20.16 17.34
C GLN A 156 -23.88 -21.47 17.32
N ALA A 157 -23.22 -22.55 16.89
CA ALA A 157 -23.34 -23.96 17.34
C ALA A 157 -22.76 -24.81 16.20
N LYS A 158 -21.99 -25.88 16.36
CA LYS A 158 -21.62 -26.76 17.48
C LYS A 158 -20.45 -27.63 16.96
N GLY A 159 -19.61 -28.14 17.86
CA GLY A 159 -18.36 -28.80 17.50
C GLY A 159 -18.40 -30.30 17.18
N VAL A 160 -17.17 -30.84 17.24
CA VAL A 160 -16.70 -32.24 17.27
C VAL A 160 -16.53 -32.91 15.90
N GLN A 161 -15.27 -33.12 15.45
CA GLN A 161 -14.57 -34.42 15.54
C GLN A 161 -13.14 -34.34 14.96
N ALA A 162 -12.25 -35.11 15.57
CA ALA A 162 -10.82 -35.21 15.29
C ALA A 162 -10.53 -36.23 14.17
N GLU A 163 -9.55 -35.87 13.33
CA GLU A 163 -8.53 -36.70 12.64
C GLU A 163 -8.97 -37.89 11.74
N PRO A 164 -8.28 -38.16 10.59
CA PRO A 164 -6.83 -38.38 10.57
C PRO A 164 -6.03 -37.68 9.46
N GLN A 165 -4.78 -37.43 9.85
CA GLN A 165 -3.64 -37.05 9.03
C GLN A 165 -3.36 -38.09 7.94
N LEU A 166 -3.07 -37.62 6.73
CA LEU A 166 -2.41 -38.41 5.68
C LEU A 166 -1.10 -37.71 5.32
N ASN A 167 -0.02 -38.38 5.71
CA ASN A 167 1.38 -38.00 5.54
C ASN A 167 1.78 -37.82 4.07
N ALA A 168 2.51 -36.74 3.80
CA ALA A 168 3.64 -36.75 2.86
C ALA A 168 4.75 -35.84 3.43
N PRO A 169 6.02 -36.28 3.46
CA PRO A 169 7.10 -35.48 4.03
C PRO A 169 7.52 -34.41 3.02
N GLN A 170 6.97 -33.20 3.12
CA GLN A 170 7.62 -32.02 2.56
C GLN A 170 8.45 -31.40 3.67
N GLN A 171 9.77 -31.44 3.50
CA GLN A 171 10.72 -30.74 4.37
C GLN A 171 10.34 -29.26 4.36
N GLN A 172 9.61 -28.83 5.38
CA GLN A 172 9.28 -27.43 5.61
C GLN A 172 10.59 -26.74 6.00
N GLN A 173 11.37 -26.30 5.01
CA GLN A 173 12.50 -25.42 5.28
C GLN A 173 11.93 -24.20 6.00
N LYS A 174 12.39 -24.00 7.23
CA LYS A 174 12.01 -22.85 8.05
C LYS A 174 12.42 -21.60 7.29
N LEU A 175 11.44 -20.79 6.89
CA LEU A 175 11.66 -19.55 6.17
C LEU A 175 12.62 -18.66 6.94
N THR A 176 13.56 -18.00 6.26
CA THR A 176 14.46 -17.05 6.92
C THR A 176 13.67 -15.79 7.32
N LYS A 177 14.14 -15.08 8.35
CA LYS A 177 13.49 -13.84 8.80
C LYS A 177 13.38 -12.79 7.69
N GLU A 178 14.37 -12.72 6.81
CA GLU A 178 14.38 -11.82 5.65
C GLU A 178 13.21 -12.11 4.71
N TYR A 179 12.98 -13.38 4.38
CA TYR A 179 11.84 -13.78 3.54
C TYR A 179 10.49 -13.58 4.22
N GLU A 180 10.41 -13.76 5.55
CA GLU A 180 9.20 -13.40 6.31
C GLU A 180 8.89 -11.91 6.14
N GLU A 181 9.88 -11.04 6.30
CA GLU A 181 9.73 -9.58 6.16
C GLU A 181 9.31 -9.17 4.74
N ILE A 182 9.93 -9.74 3.70
CA ILE A 182 9.60 -9.42 2.30
C ILE A 182 8.16 -9.86 1.98
N LEU A 183 7.76 -11.06 2.40
CA LEU A 183 6.40 -11.56 2.15
C LEU A 183 5.33 -10.65 2.75
N HIS A 184 5.62 -9.92 3.83
CA HIS A 184 4.70 -8.92 4.38
C HIS A 184 4.56 -7.65 3.53
N LEU A 185 5.55 -7.34 2.70
CA LEU A 185 5.59 -6.14 1.88
C LEU A 185 5.06 -6.36 0.46
N VAL A 186 5.13 -7.61 -0.03
CA VAL A 186 4.69 -7.95 -1.39
C VAL A 186 3.33 -8.63 -1.41
N SER A 187 2.54 -8.39 -2.46
CA SER A 187 1.22 -8.96 -2.66
C SER A 187 1.06 -9.60 -4.05
N GLY A 188 -0.08 -10.24 -4.29
CA GLY A 188 -0.43 -10.77 -5.62
C GLY A 188 0.58 -11.80 -6.17
N ASN A 189 0.97 -11.62 -7.43
CA ASN A 189 1.92 -12.50 -8.13
C ASN A 189 3.34 -12.41 -7.56
N VAL A 190 3.76 -11.22 -7.13
CA VAL A 190 5.08 -11.00 -6.51
C VAL A 190 5.22 -11.81 -5.23
N ARG A 191 4.16 -11.90 -4.41
CA ARG A 191 4.17 -12.77 -3.23
C ARG A 191 4.36 -14.25 -3.57
N LYS A 192 3.75 -14.73 -4.66
CA LYS A 192 3.92 -16.12 -5.13
C LYS A 192 5.37 -16.34 -5.59
N LEU A 193 5.94 -15.38 -6.29
CA LEU A 193 7.33 -15.38 -6.71
C LEU A 193 8.28 -15.46 -5.51
N VAL A 194 8.16 -14.55 -4.54
CA VAL A 194 8.99 -14.56 -3.31
C VAL A 194 8.89 -15.87 -2.55
N THR A 195 7.67 -16.43 -2.42
CA THR A 195 7.47 -17.73 -1.79
C THR A 195 8.26 -18.84 -2.51
N ARG A 196 8.28 -18.79 -3.85
CA ARG A 196 9.01 -19.76 -4.67
C ARG A 196 10.52 -19.56 -4.58
N LEU A 197 11.00 -18.32 -4.59
CA LEU A 197 12.42 -18.00 -4.42
C LEU A 197 12.97 -18.53 -3.09
N ALA A 198 12.19 -18.37 -2.02
CA ALA A 198 12.54 -18.89 -0.69
C ALA A 198 12.63 -20.41 -0.67
N ALA A 199 11.65 -21.09 -1.28
CA ALA A 199 11.64 -22.55 -1.37
C ALA A 199 12.80 -23.11 -2.21
N GLU A 200 13.34 -22.32 -3.14
CA GLU A 200 14.48 -22.67 -3.97
C GLU A 200 15.83 -22.22 -3.40
N GLY A 201 15.84 -21.65 -2.19
CA GLY A 201 17.06 -21.23 -1.49
C GLY A 201 17.80 -20.07 -2.15
N ILE A 202 17.10 -19.26 -2.94
CA ILE A 202 17.68 -18.08 -3.58
C ILE A 202 17.88 -16.99 -2.53
N ALA A 203 18.89 -16.12 -2.70
CA ALA A 203 19.11 -14.98 -1.81
C ALA A 203 17.85 -14.10 -1.72
N ALA A 204 17.54 -13.59 -0.53
CA ALA A 204 16.39 -12.73 -0.31
C ALA A 204 16.56 -11.39 -1.05
N PRO A 205 15.57 -10.94 -1.87
CA PRO A 205 15.64 -9.64 -2.51
C PRO A 205 15.34 -8.48 -1.56
N GLU A 206 15.79 -7.29 -1.91
CA GLU A 206 15.32 -6.04 -1.32
C GLU A 206 14.04 -5.57 -2.03
N PRO A 207 12.89 -5.43 -1.33
CA PRO A 207 11.64 -4.98 -1.94
C PRO A 207 11.62 -3.46 -2.10
N GLY A 208 11.04 -2.97 -3.19
CA GLY A 208 10.88 -1.53 -3.46
C GLY A 208 12.22 -0.80 -3.61
N TYR A 209 13.21 -1.43 -4.25
CA TYR A 209 14.57 -0.89 -4.29
C TYR A 209 14.65 0.38 -5.17
N PRO A 210 15.07 1.53 -4.61
CA PRO A 210 15.15 2.78 -5.33
C PRO A 210 16.41 2.86 -6.21
N LEU A 211 16.29 3.57 -7.32
CA LEU A 211 17.39 3.98 -8.17
C LEU A 211 17.51 5.50 -8.13
N ASP A 212 18.52 5.98 -7.40
CA ASP A 212 18.74 7.41 -7.14
C ASP A 212 19.71 8.00 -8.18
N ASP A 213 19.48 9.22 -8.67
CA ASP A 213 20.43 9.97 -9.50
C ASP A 213 21.62 10.54 -8.71
N GLU A 214 22.47 11.35 -9.37
CA GLU A 214 23.67 11.94 -8.76
C GLU A 214 23.33 12.90 -7.60
N ASP A 215 22.13 13.48 -7.60
CA ASP A 215 21.63 14.38 -6.56
C ASP A 215 20.89 13.61 -5.44
N GLY A 216 20.85 12.27 -5.50
CA GLY A 216 20.15 11.43 -4.52
C GLY A 216 18.63 11.45 -4.66
N ILE A 217 18.11 11.83 -5.84
CA ILE A 217 16.68 11.80 -6.14
C ILE A 217 16.34 10.43 -6.74
N THR A 218 15.38 9.73 -6.16
CA THR A 218 14.87 8.48 -6.73
C THR A 218 14.18 8.75 -8.06
N VAL A 219 14.81 8.32 -9.15
CA VAL A 219 14.29 8.48 -10.52
C VAL A 219 13.55 7.25 -11.02
N ALA A 220 13.78 6.09 -10.40
CA ALA A 220 13.05 4.85 -10.65
C ALA A 220 13.04 3.99 -9.39
N GLU A 221 12.16 3.00 -9.32
CA GLU A 221 12.17 1.99 -8.27
C GLU A 221 11.73 0.66 -8.87
N SER A 222 12.38 -0.43 -8.44
CA SER A 222 12.01 -1.78 -8.82
C SER A 222 11.12 -2.42 -7.76
N GLU A 223 10.29 -3.39 -8.15
CA GLU A 223 9.49 -4.16 -7.20
C GLU A 223 10.38 -4.93 -6.21
N MET A 224 11.47 -5.51 -6.73
CA MET A 224 12.46 -6.25 -5.96
C MET A 224 13.84 -6.14 -6.62
N ALA A 225 14.91 -6.12 -5.82
CA ALA A 225 16.27 -6.12 -6.35
C ALA A 225 17.22 -7.02 -5.57
N TRP A 226 18.31 -7.40 -6.22
CA TRP A 226 19.51 -7.97 -5.62
C TRP A 226 20.67 -7.01 -5.92
N PRO A 227 20.94 -6.04 -5.04
CA PRO A 227 21.86 -4.93 -5.35
C PRO A 227 23.28 -5.38 -5.60
N ASP A 228 23.76 -6.36 -4.84
CA ASP A 228 25.11 -6.92 -4.99
C ASP A 228 25.34 -7.57 -6.37
N GLN A 229 24.28 -8.06 -7.01
CA GLN A 229 24.32 -8.66 -8.34
C GLN A 229 23.79 -7.73 -9.45
N LEU A 230 23.37 -6.50 -9.10
CA LEU A 230 22.71 -5.55 -9.99
C LEU A 230 21.54 -6.19 -10.78
N VAL A 231 20.71 -6.98 -10.10
CA VAL A 231 19.51 -7.57 -10.69
C VAL A 231 18.27 -6.88 -10.13
N ALA A 232 17.34 -6.48 -10.99
CA ALA A 232 16.09 -5.84 -10.60
C ALA A 232 14.89 -6.49 -11.30
N TYR A 233 13.81 -6.69 -10.55
CA TYR A 233 12.57 -7.29 -11.00
C TYR A 233 11.45 -6.24 -10.99
N PHE A 234 10.65 -6.21 -12.06
CA PHE A 234 9.58 -5.24 -12.30
C PHE A 234 8.26 -5.94 -12.58
N ARG A 235 7.15 -5.30 -12.24
CA ARG A 235 5.83 -5.72 -12.72
C ARG A 235 5.67 -5.33 -14.18
N LYS A 236 4.71 -5.98 -14.85
CA LYS A 236 4.34 -5.62 -16.22
C LYS A 236 3.70 -4.22 -16.23
N GLY A 237 4.17 -3.31 -17.09
CA GLY A 237 3.68 -1.93 -17.17
C GLY A 237 4.61 -0.87 -16.56
N ASP A 238 5.73 -1.28 -15.94
CA ASP A 238 6.72 -0.35 -15.36
C ASP A 238 7.92 -0.08 -16.32
N GLU A 239 7.67 -0.04 -17.63
CA GLU A 239 8.75 0.01 -18.64
C GLU A 239 9.65 1.24 -18.47
N SER A 240 9.09 2.41 -18.11
CA SER A 240 9.85 3.65 -17.90
C SER A 240 10.89 3.52 -16.78
N SER A 241 10.49 2.97 -15.62
CA SER A 241 11.40 2.70 -14.50
C SER A 241 12.43 1.63 -14.87
N SER A 242 12.00 0.59 -15.58
CA SER A 242 12.85 -0.53 -15.97
C SER A 242 13.97 -0.11 -16.94
N GLU A 243 13.70 0.80 -17.88
CA GLU A 243 14.71 1.31 -18.82
C GLU A 243 15.79 2.15 -18.12
N LEU A 244 15.44 2.88 -17.05
CA LEU A 244 16.41 3.61 -16.24
C LEU A 244 17.39 2.66 -15.54
N PHE A 245 16.91 1.53 -14.99
CA PHE A 245 17.79 0.49 -14.44
C PHE A 245 18.71 -0.11 -15.52
N LYS A 246 18.16 -0.45 -16.70
CA LYS A 246 18.97 -0.96 -17.83
C LYS A 246 20.07 0.03 -18.24
N SER A 247 19.74 1.32 -18.30
CA SER A 247 20.70 2.37 -18.65
C SER A 247 21.89 2.45 -17.68
N ARG A 248 21.69 1.98 -16.43
CA ARG A 248 22.71 1.88 -15.39
C ARG A 248 23.29 0.47 -15.23
N SER A 249 23.21 -0.33 -16.30
CA SER A 249 23.79 -1.66 -16.41
C SER A 249 23.21 -2.70 -15.45
N TRP A 250 22.00 -2.47 -14.94
CA TRP A 250 21.27 -3.51 -14.19
C TRP A 250 20.71 -4.56 -15.15
N THR A 251 20.72 -5.82 -14.70
CA THR A 251 19.93 -6.87 -15.32
C THR A 251 18.48 -6.71 -14.90
N VAL A 252 17.62 -6.36 -15.86
CA VAL A 252 16.21 -6.11 -15.63
C VAL A 252 15.37 -7.31 -16.07
N ILE A 253 14.52 -7.78 -15.17
CA ILE A 253 13.57 -8.88 -15.36
C ILE A 253 12.17 -8.28 -15.20
N THR A 254 11.27 -8.54 -16.15
CA THR A 254 9.90 -8.02 -16.12
C THR A 254 8.93 -9.19 -15.96
N GLU A 255 7.94 -9.01 -15.09
CA GLU A 255 6.92 -10.02 -14.77
C GLU A 255 6.31 -10.64 -16.03
N ASN A 256 6.36 -11.97 -16.07
CA ASN A 256 5.76 -12.77 -17.12
C ASN A 256 4.97 -13.92 -16.48
N ASP A 257 5.56 -15.11 -16.44
CA ASP A 257 5.00 -16.29 -15.80
C ASP A 257 5.94 -16.77 -14.70
N LEU A 258 5.35 -17.27 -13.62
CA LEU A 258 6.06 -17.56 -12.38
C LEU A 258 7.30 -18.46 -12.58
N ASP A 259 7.20 -19.50 -13.41
CA ASP A 259 8.32 -20.43 -13.61
C ASP A 259 9.41 -19.80 -14.50
N ALA A 260 9.04 -19.03 -15.52
CA ALA A 260 10.00 -18.26 -16.32
C ALA A 260 10.71 -17.19 -15.50
N ASP A 261 9.97 -16.44 -14.67
CA ASP A 261 10.51 -15.38 -13.82
C ASP A 261 11.55 -15.95 -12.85
N VAL A 262 11.24 -17.07 -12.17
CA VAL A 262 12.18 -17.77 -11.27
C VAL A 262 13.43 -18.24 -12.03
N ALA A 263 13.25 -18.84 -13.21
CA ALA A 263 14.37 -19.33 -14.01
C ALA A 263 15.29 -18.19 -14.47
N GLU A 264 14.71 -17.05 -14.84
CA GLU A 264 15.46 -15.88 -15.26
C GLU A 264 16.22 -15.22 -14.10
N ILE A 265 15.58 -15.10 -12.94
CA ILE A 265 16.22 -14.61 -11.70
C ILE A 265 17.41 -15.49 -11.35
N LYS A 266 17.23 -16.81 -11.31
CA LYS A 266 18.33 -17.75 -11.04
C LYS A 266 19.49 -17.58 -12.01
N ARG A 267 19.19 -17.47 -13.30
CA ARG A 267 20.19 -17.26 -14.34
C ARG A 267 20.93 -15.93 -14.15
N ALA A 268 20.23 -14.87 -13.75
CA ALA A 268 20.82 -13.56 -13.53
C ALA A 268 21.74 -13.54 -12.30
N LEU A 269 21.33 -14.18 -11.20
CA LEU A 269 22.09 -14.23 -9.95
C LEU A 269 23.29 -15.19 -9.98
N SER A 270 23.38 -16.05 -11.00
CA SER A 270 24.49 -17.00 -11.16
C SER A 270 25.63 -16.47 -12.03
N LYS A 271 25.54 -15.23 -12.52
CA LYS A 271 26.58 -14.56 -13.32
C LYS A 271 27.59 -13.85 -12.42
#